data_AF-A0ABD1A996-F1
#
_entry.id   AF-A0ABD1A996-F1
#
_cell.length_a   1.000
_cell.length_b   1.000
_cell.length_c   1.000
_cell.angle_alpha   90.00
_cell.angle_beta   90.00
_cell.angle_gamma   90.00
#
_symmetry.space_group_name_H-M   'P 1'
#
loop_
_entity.id
_entity.type
_entity.pdbx_description
1 polymer ?
#
loop_
_entity_poly.entity_id
_entity_poly.type
_entity_poly.pdbx_seq_one_letter_code
_entity_poly.pdbx_strand_id
1 'polypeptide(L)'
;MWLSTMDRLPTRSRLASWGMQIPTSCCLCAVFEETRDHLLLRCEVSVSLWRLVLSRLGVQPIFFYNWLALLAWTRCNGTNSPPSLRKIAAHATVYQLWQKRNNIFHNQQTTQIPVIFKQVDMQIRNTISSKRHRRKFRDLMGLWFQWE
;
A
#
# COMPACT_ATOMS: atom_id res chain seq x y z
N MET A 1 3.05 5.06 8.35
CA MET A 1 1.83 4.30 8.71
C MET A 1 0.97 4.93 9.82
N TRP A 2 1.51 5.74 10.74
CA TRP A 2 0.69 6.31 11.83
C TRP A 2 -0.44 7.24 11.34
N LEU A 3 -0.11 8.22 10.49
CA LEU A 3 -1.11 9.14 9.91
C LEU A 3 -2.20 8.41 9.11
N SER A 4 -1.81 7.41 8.32
CA SER A 4 -2.76 6.58 7.58
C SER A 4 -3.64 5.77 8.55
N THR A 5 -3.08 5.24 9.64
CA THR A 5 -3.87 4.51 10.65
C THR A 5 -4.89 5.37 11.38
N MET A 6 -4.55 6.61 11.70
CA MET A 6 -5.49 7.56 12.33
C MET A 6 -6.44 8.25 11.34
N ASP A 7 -6.41 7.86 10.07
CA ASP A 7 -7.19 8.48 9.00
C ASP A 7 -6.95 9.98 8.82
N ARG A 8 -5.71 10.44 9.07
CA ARG A 8 -5.32 11.87 9.03
C ARG A 8 -4.54 12.25 7.77
N LEU A 9 -4.61 11.44 6.72
CA LEU A 9 -4.02 11.80 5.43
C LEU A 9 -4.85 12.92 4.77
N PRO A 10 -4.22 13.91 4.13
CA PRO A 10 -4.93 14.98 3.41
C PRO A 10 -5.50 14.47 2.07
N THR A 11 -6.43 13.51 2.14
CA THR A 11 -7.20 13.07 0.97
C THR A 11 -8.13 14.19 0.50
N ARG A 12 -8.57 14.17 -0.76
CA ARG A 12 -9.43 15.24 -1.29
C ARG A 12 -10.74 15.37 -0.53
N SER A 13 -11.37 14.27 -0.11
CA SER A 13 -12.58 14.34 0.73
C SER A 13 -12.33 15.06 2.05
N ARG A 14 -11.18 14.80 2.69
CA ARG A 14 -10.78 15.45 3.95
C ARG A 14 -10.46 16.93 3.76
N LEU A 15 -9.73 17.27 2.70
CA LEU A 15 -9.42 18.66 2.36
C LEU A 15 -10.69 19.46 2.03
N ALA A 16 -11.63 18.87 1.30
CA ALA A 16 -12.95 19.47 1.04
C ALA A 16 -13.75 19.70 2.33
N SER A 17 -13.68 18.77 3.29
CA SER A 17 -14.31 18.94 4.61
C SER A 17 -13.74 20.10 5.43
N TRP A 18 -12.55 20.59 5.09
CA TRP A 18 -11.95 21.80 5.68
C TRP A 18 -12.36 23.10 4.97
N GLY A 19 -13.31 23.04 4.04
CA GLY A 19 -13.82 24.19 3.31
C GLY A 19 -13.07 24.51 2.00
N MET A 20 -12.11 23.66 1.58
CA MET A 20 -11.44 23.86 0.30
C MET A 20 -12.38 23.50 -0.87
N GLN A 21 -12.47 24.41 -1.84
CA GLN A 21 -13.26 24.20 -3.07
C GLN A 21 -12.47 23.35 -4.08
N ILE A 22 -12.36 22.04 -3.82
CA ILE A 22 -11.64 21.08 -4.66
C ILE A 22 -12.55 19.91 -5.05
N PRO A 23 -12.31 19.25 -6.20
CA PRO A 23 -13.03 18.03 -6.53
C PRO A 23 -12.72 16.95 -5.48
N THR A 24 -13.74 16.22 -5.06
CA THR A 24 -13.61 15.10 -4.11
C THR A 24 -13.27 13.79 -4.80
N SER A 25 -13.32 13.73 -6.14
CA SER A 25 -12.97 12.54 -6.91
C SER A 25 -11.51 12.12 -6.71
N CYS A 26 -11.29 10.81 -6.68
CA CYS A 26 -9.99 10.17 -6.50
C CYS A 26 -8.98 10.63 -7.55
N CYS A 27 -7.79 11.08 -7.10
CA CYS A 27 -6.71 11.44 -8.01
C CYS A 27 -6.25 10.31 -8.93
N LEU A 28 -6.51 9.05 -8.54
CA LEU A 28 -5.99 7.89 -9.27
C LEU A 28 -6.96 7.38 -10.36
N CYS A 29 -8.25 7.23 -10.05
CA CYS A 29 -9.25 6.70 -11.00
C CYS A 29 -10.24 7.75 -11.49
N ALA A 30 -10.35 8.91 -10.83
CA ALA A 30 -11.36 9.95 -11.11
C ALA A 30 -12.84 9.50 -11.03
N VAL A 31 -13.14 8.26 -10.64
CA VAL A 31 -14.52 7.72 -10.60
C VAL A 31 -15.22 7.91 -9.25
N PHE A 32 -14.55 7.56 -8.16
CA PHE A 32 -15.13 7.57 -6.81
C PHE A 32 -14.52 8.66 -5.93
N GLU A 33 -15.15 8.94 -4.79
CA GLU A 33 -14.60 9.87 -3.80
C GLU A 33 -13.26 9.40 -3.22
N GLU A 34 -12.30 10.32 -3.09
CA GLU A 34 -10.99 10.09 -2.50
C GLU A 34 -11.04 10.02 -0.97
N THR A 35 -11.50 8.90 -0.45
CA THR A 35 -11.31 8.53 0.97
C THR A 35 -10.00 7.75 1.14
N ARG A 36 -9.50 7.61 2.37
CA ARG A 36 -8.31 6.75 2.65
C ARG A 36 -8.49 5.34 2.12
N ASP A 37 -9.63 4.74 2.44
CA ASP A 37 -9.91 3.34 2.12
C ASP A 37 -10.10 3.16 0.62
N HIS A 38 -10.77 4.10 -0.05
CA HIS A 38 -10.82 4.09 -1.51
C HIS A 38 -9.41 4.24 -2.10
N LEU A 39 -8.71 5.32 -1.77
CA LEU A 39 -7.40 5.64 -2.33
C LEU A 39 -6.39 4.52 -2.14
N LEU A 40 -6.29 3.95 -0.94
CA LEU A 40 -5.21 3.01 -0.60
C LEU A 40 -5.57 1.54 -0.83
N LEU A 41 -6.87 1.18 -0.89
CA LEU A 41 -7.30 -0.22 -0.89
C LEU A 41 -8.25 -0.57 -2.05
N ARG A 42 -9.23 0.28 -2.35
CA ARG A 42 -10.35 -0.08 -3.26
C ARG A 42 -10.25 0.53 -4.66
N CYS A 43 -9.45 1.57 -4.85
CA CYS A 43 -9.20 2.17 -6.16
C CYS A 43 -8.62 1.12 -7.11
N GLU A 44 -9.05 1.08 -8.36
CA GLU A 44 -8.61 0.09 -9.36
C GLU A 44 -7.08 0.02 -9.51
N VAL A 45 -6.42 1.19 -9.47
CA VAL A 45 -4.97 1.35 -9.48
C VAL A 45 -4.34 0.68 -8.26
N SER A 46 -4.92 0.88 -7.08
CA SER A 46 -4.45 0.33 -5.81
C SER A 46 -4.69 -1.17 -5.73
N VAL A 47 -5.86 -1.64 -6.15
CA VAL A 47 -6.20 -3.07 -6.26
C VAL A 47 -5.21 -3.80 -7.18
N SER A 48 -4.89 -3.21 -8.34
CA SER A 48 -3.93 -3.80 -9.28
C SER A 48 -2.53 -3.93 -8.67
N LEU A 49 -2.07 -2.92 -7.94
CA LEU A 49 -0.79 -3.00 -7.21
C LEU A 49 -0.84 -4.05 -6.09
N TRP A 50 -1.92 -4.08 -5.31
CA TRP A 50 -2.10 -5.08 -4.25
C TRP A 50 -2.09 -6.51 -4.79
N ARG A 51 -2.67 -6.78 -5.96
CA ARG A 51 -2.60 -8.12 -6.58
C ARG A 51 -1.16 -8.57 -6.81
N LEU A 52 -0.30 -7.69 -7.34
CA LEU A 52 1.11 -8.00 -7.55
C LEU A 52 1.84 -8.27 -6.23
N VAL A 53 1.57 -7.44 -5.21
CA VAL A 53 2.20 -7.57 -3.88
C VAL A 53 1.73 -8.85 -3.17
N LEU A 54 0.43 -9.17 -3.23
CA LEU A 54 -0.13 -10.39 -2.63
C LEU A 54 0.39 -11.65 -3.32
N SER A 55 0.55 -11.61 -4.65
CA SER A 55 1.18 -12.69 -5.42
C SER A 55 2.58 -13.00 -4.88
N ARG A 56 3.42 -11.98 -4.64
CA ARG A 56 4.76 -12.17 -4.04
C ARG A 56 4.76 -12.68 -2.61
N LEU A 57 3.63 -12.60 -1.92
CA LEU A 57 3.47 -13.13 -0.57
C LEU A 57 2.89 -14.56 -0.57
N GLY A 58 2.63 -15.14 -1.73
CA GLY A 58 1.95 -16.42 -1.87
C GLY A 58 0.53 -16.39 -1.31
N VAL A 59 -0.12 -15.22 -1.30
CA VAL A 59 -1.47 -15.03 -0.77
C VAL A 59 -2.43 -14.92 -1.94
N GLN A 60 -3.49 -15.73 -1.91
CA GLN A 60 -4.58 -15.61 -2.89
C GLN A 60 -5.11 -14.18 -2.94
N PRO A 61 -5.50 -13.65 -4.12
CA PRO A 61 -5.99 -12.29 -4.23
C PRO A 61 -7.15 -12.03 -3.26
N ILE A 62 -6.90 -11.22 -2.24
CA ILE A 62 -7.90 -10.72 -1.30
C ILE A 62 -8.18 -9.25 -1.58
N PHE A 63 -9.43 -8.84 -1.35
CA PHE A 63 -9.83 -7.45 -1.45
C PHE A 63 -9.99 -6.86 -0.05
N PHE A 64 -9.20 -5.83 0.25
CA PHE A 64 -9.34 -5.11 1.51
C PHE A 64 -10.50 -4.12 1.41
N TYR A 65 -11.61 -4.43 2.08
CA TYR A 65 -12.81 -3.58 2.06
C TYR A 65 -12.63 -2.29 2.87
N ASN A 66 -11.83 -2.32 3.94
CA ASN A 66 -11.52 -1.16 4.75
C ASN A 66 -10.15 -1.27 5.44
N TRP A 67 -9.72 -0.20 6.09
CA TRP A 67 -8.42 -0.15 6.75
C TRP A 67 -8.27 -1.17 7.88
N LEU A 68 -9.35 -1.45 8.63
CA LEU A 68 -9.34 -2.45 9.70
C LEU A 68 -9.05 -3.85 9.15
N ALA A 69 -9.59 -4.19 7.97
CA ALA A 69 -9.32 -5.44 7.27
C ALA A 69 -7.85 -5.59 6.92
N LEU A 70 -7.20 -4.52 6.41
CA LEU A 70 -5.77 -4.51 6.14
C LEU A 70 -4.97 -4.75 7.44
N LEU A 71 -5.30 -4.04 8.52
CA LEU A 71 -4.60 -4.19 9.80
C LEU A 71 -4.78 -5.58 10.39
N ALA A 72 -6.00 -6.13 10.36
CA ALA A 72 -6.32 -7.48 10.81
C ALA A 72 -5.50 -8.49 10.01
N TRP A 73 -5.53 -8.39 8.67
CA TRP A 73 -4.73 -9.22 7.79
C TRP A 73 -3.27 -9.19 8.22
N THR A 74 -2.60 -8.05 8.36
CA THR A 74 -1.18 -7.99 8.74
C THR A 74 -0.81 -8.66 10.08
N ARG A 75 -1.80 -9.00 10.92
CA ARG A 75 -1.63 -9.63 12.23
C ARG A 75 -2.06 -11.10 12.25
N CYS A 76 -2.89 -11.56 11.32
CA CYS A 76 -3.36 -12.96 11.27
C CYS A 76 -2.20 -13.95 11.24
N ASN A 77 -2.32 -15.09 11.91
CA ASN A 77 -1.38 -16.21 11.78
C ASN A 77 -1.88 -17.18 10.69
N GLY A 78 -1.03 -18.13 10.27
CA GLY A 78 -1.44 -19.21 9.35
C GLY A 78 -1.46 -18.86 7.85
N THR A 79 -0.88 -17.73 7.44
CA THR A 79 -0.66 -17.40 6.02
C THR A 79 0.72 -17.85 5.57
N ASN A 80 0.91 -18.09 4.27
CA ASN A 80 2.21 -18.45 3.67
C ASN A 80 3.34 -17.46 4.00
N SER A 81 3.00 -16.18 4.21
CA SER A 81 3.95 -15.14 4.62
C SER A 81 3.83 -14.76 6.10
N PRO A 82 4.94 -14.61 6.85
CA PRO A 82 4.90 -14.24 8.27
C PRO A 82 4.36 -12.81 8.48
N PRO A 83 3.79 -12.50 9.67
CA PRO A 83 3.28 -11.15 9.98
C PRO A 83 4.30 -10.02 9.80
N SER A 84 5.60 -10.28 10.02
CA SER A 84 6.67 -9.29 9.81
C SER A 84 6.77 -8.88 8.35
N LEU A 85 6.79 -9.84 7.41
CA LEU A 85 6.89 -9.58 5.98
C LEU A 85 5.64 -8.84 5.48
N ARG A 86 4.45 -9.28 5.87
CA ARG A 86 3.19 -8.63 5.48
C ARG A 86 3.08 -7.19 5.99
N LYS A 87 3.58 -6.90 7.20
CA LYS A 87 3.67 -5.51 7.70
C LYS A 87 4.61 -4.65 6.87
N ILE A 88 5.75 -5.18 6.44
CA ILE A 88 6.70 -4.45 5.57
C ILE A 88 6.06 -4.20 4.21
N ALA A 89 5.47 -5.22 3.60
CA ALA A 89 4.78 -5.12 2.31
C ALA A 89 3.62 -4.13 2.36
N ALA A 90 2.80 -4.18 3.42
CA ALA A 90 1.70 -3.25 3.60
C ALA A 90 2.19 -1.80 3.75
N HIS A 91 3.25 -1.58 4.53
CA HIS A 91 3.84 -0.27 4.68
C HIS A 91 4.36 0.26 3.34
N ALA A 92 5.17 -0.52 2.62
CA ALA A 92 5.75 -0.13 1.34
C ALA A 92 4.66 0.19 0.32
N THR A 93 3.64 -0.66 0.20
CA THR A 93 2.52 -0.46 -0.74
C THR A 93 1.73 0.80 -0.43
N VAL A 94 1.35 1.02 0.83
CA VAL A 94 0.64 2.24 1.26
C VAL A 94 1.47 3.49 0.99
N TYR A 95 2.78 3.43 1.29
CA TYR A 95 3.69 4.54 1.06
C TYR A 95 3.79 4.89 -0.42
N GLN A 96 3.99 3.89 -1.29
CA GLN A 96 4.11 4.09 -2.73
C GLN A 96 2.80 4.60 -3.36
N LEU A 97 1.63 4.11 -2.92
CA LEU A 97 0.34 4.63 -3.37
C LEU A 97 0.14 6.09 -2.97
N TRP A 98 0.51 6.44 -1.73
CA TRP A 98 0.44 7.81 -1.25
C TRP A 98 1.40 8.73 -2.02
N GLN A 99 2.64 8.28 -2.27
CA GLN A 99 3.61 9.01 -3.08
C GLN A 99 3.11 9.22 -4.51
N LYS A 100 2.57 8.17 -5.15
CA LYS A 100 1.95 8.25 -6.48
C LYS A 100 0.85 9.30 -6.50
N ARG A 101 -0.07 9.24 -5.54
CA ARG A 101 -1.17 10.20 -5.44
C ARG A 101 -0.66 11.63 -5.31
N ASN A 102 0.37 11.87 -4.49
CA ASN A 102 0.93 13.21 -4.32
C ASN A 102 1.63 13.71 -5.59
N ASN A 103 2.33 12.84 -6.32
CA ASN A 103 2.93 13.19 -7.61
C ASN A 103 1.86 13.56 -8.64
N ILE A 104 0.73 12.86 -8.68
CA ILE A 104 -0.38 13.23 -9.56
C ILE A 104 -1.00 14.56 -9.11
N PHE A 105 -1.25 14.73 -7.81
CA PHE A 105 -1.90 15.91 -7.26
C PHE A 105 -1.07 17.19 -7.43
N HIS A 106 0.25 17.14 -7.24
CA HIS A 106 1.13 18.32 -7.30
C HIS A 106 1.84 18.49 -8.65
N ASN A 107 2.20 17.39 -9.33
CA ASN A 107 3.06 17.42 -10.51
C ASN A 107 2.35 16.91 -11.78
N GLN A 108 1.11 16.42 -11.68
CA GLN A 108 0.36 15.81 -12.78
C GLN A 108 1.09 14.65 -13.47
N GLN A 109 2.02 14.01 -12.75
CA GLN A 109 2.84 12.93 -13.27
C GLN A 109 2.18 11.58 -13.04
N THR A 110 1.83 10.88 -14.12
CA THR A 110 1.31 9.52 -14.06
C THR A 110 2.44 8.50 -14.12
N THR A 111 2.36 7.47 -13.28
CA THR A 111 3.33 6.36 -13.26
C THR A 111 2.61 5.03 -13.45
N GLN A 112 3.14 4.20 -14.34
CA GLN A 112 2.62 2.87 -14.65
C GLN A 112 2.76 1.93 -13.44
N ILE A 113 1.79 1.03 -13.26
CA ILE A 113 1.74 0.09 -12.12
C ILE A 113 3.02 -0.75 -11.99
N PRO A 114 3.60 -1.32 -13.07
CA PRO A 114 4.82 -2.12 -12.94
C PRO A 114 6.01 -1.33 -12.37
N VAL A 115 6.10 -0.03 -12.66
CA VAL A 115 7.16 0.84 -12.13
C VAL A 115 6.96 1.06 -10.62
N ILE A 116 5.73 1.30 -10.19
CA ILE A 116 5.39 1.44 -8.77
C ILE A 116 5.65 0.13 -8.04
N PHE A 117 5.33 -1.01 -8.65
CA PHE A 117 5.62 -2.31 -8.07
C PHE A 117 7.13 -2.54 -7.89
N LYS A 118 7.97 -2.15 -8.86
CA LYS A 118 9.44 -2.17 -8.69
C LYS A 118 9.90 -1.31 -7.51
N GLN A 119 9.27 -0.15 -7.28
CA GLN A 119 9.56 0.70 -6.13
C GLN A 119 9.15 0.04 -4.81
N VAL A 120 7.98 -0.63 -4.78
CA VAL A 120 7.54 -1.44 -3.63
C VAL A 120 8.54 -2.56 -3.34
N ASP A 121 8.90 -3.35 -4.36
CA ASP A 121 9.88 -4.45 -4.24
C ASP A 121 11.21 -3.96 -3.68
N MET A 122 11.76 -2.88 -4.26
CA MET A 122 13.01 -2.28 -3.80
C MET A 122 12.91 -1.81 -2.34
N GLN A 123 11.81 -1.16 -1.96
CA GLN A 123 11.61 -0.68 -0.59
C GLN A 123 11.50 -1.85 0.42
N ILE A 124 10.85 -2.94 0.04
CA ILE A 124 10.75 -4.16 0.86
C ILE A 124 12.14 -4.78 1.03
N ARG A 125 12.87 -5.00 -0.07
CA ARG A 125 14.25 -5.53 -0.08
C ARG A 125 15.16 -4.70 0.82
N ASN A 126 15.17 -3.38 0.65
CA ASN A 126 15.99 -2.46 1.46
C ASN A 126 15.61 -2.51 2.95
N THR A 127 14.32 -2.61 3.26
CA THR A 127 13.84 -2.71 4.65
C THR A 127 14.26 -4.04 5.29
N ILE A 128 14.26 -5.14 4.54
CA ILE A 128 14.71 -6.44 5.02
C ILE A 128 16.23 -6.43 5.23
N SER A 129 17.00 -5.97 4.24
CA SER A 129 18.46 -5.92 4.30
C SER A 129 18.98 -5.06 5.45
N SER A 130 18.42 -3.86 5.65
CA SER A 130 18.80 -2.97 6.75
C SER A 130 18.56 -3.55 8.15
N LYS A 131 17.66 -4.54 8.26
CA LYS A 131 17.28 -5.18 9.54
C LYS A 131 17.71 -6.64 9.63
N ARG A 132 18.55 -7.13 8.70
CA ARG A 132 18.97 -8.54 8.61
C ARG A 132 19.60 -9.09 9.89
N HIS A 133 20.24 -8.24 10.70
CA HIS A 133 20.81 -8.62 12.00
C HIS A 133 19.74 -9.11 13.00
N ARG A 134 18.49 -8.65 12.87
CA ARG A 134 17.40 -9.07 13.75
C ARG A 134 16.90 -10.45 13.36
N ARG A 135 16.80 -11.37 14.32
CA ARG A 135 16.34 -12.77 14.09
C ARG A 135 15.07 -12.87 13.24
N LYS A 136 14.08 -11.99 13.48
CA LYS A 136 12.79 -11.96 12.74
C LYS A 136 12.92 -11.59 11.24
N PHE A 137 14.08 -11.13 10.78
CA PHE A 137 14.32 -10.61 9.44
C PHE A 137 15.24 -11.49 8.59
N ARG A 138 15.91 -12.50 9.18
CA ARG A 138 16.92 -13.32 8.48
C ARG A 138 16.37 -14.03 7.25
N ASP A 139 15.18 -14.62 7.39
CA ASP A 139 14.60 -15.49 6.35
C ASP A 139 13.62 -14.74 5.45
N LEU A 140 13.29 -13.47 5.76
CA LEU A 140 12.25 -12.73 5.04
C LEU A 140 12.61 -12.45 3.59
N MET A 141 13.90 -12.32 3.27
CA MET A 141 14.35 -12.10 1.89
C MET A 141 14.08 -13.33 1.04
N GLY A 142 14.38 -14.53 1.55
CA GLY A 142 14.08 -15.79 0.86
C GLY A 142 12.58 -15.99 0.67
N LEU A 143 11.79 -15.70 1.70
CA LEU A 143 10.32 -15.78 1.61
C LEU A 143 9.72 -14.79 0.60
N TRP A 144 10.36 -13.63 0.38
CA TRP A 144 9.91 -12.65 -0.60
C TRP A 144 10.18 -13.07 -2.05
N PHE A 145 11.25 -13.83 -2.32
CA PHE A 145 11.56 -14.38 -3.64
C PHE A 145 10.93 -15.75 -3.91
N GLN A 146 10.32 -16.37 -2.92
CA GLN A 146 9.74 -17.71 -3.06
C GLN A 146 8.64 -17.78 -4.13
N TRP A 147 7.94 -16.68 -4.37
CA TRP A 147 6.79 -16.58 -5.28
C TRP A 147 7.04 -15.58 -6.43
N GLU A 148 8.31 -15.42 -6.82
CA GLU A 148 8.73 -14.73 -8.05
C GLU A 148 8.41 -15.54 -9.31
#